data_AF-A0A9E3HAS4-F1
#
_entry.id   AF-A0A9E3HAS4-F1
#
_cell.length_a   1.000
_cell.length_b   1.000
_cell.length_c   1.000
_cell.angle_alpha   90.00
_cell.angle_beta   90.00
_cell.angle_gamma   90.00
#
_symmetry.space_group_name_H-M   'P 1'
#
loop_
_entity.id
_entity.type
_entity.pdbx_description
1 polymer ?
#
loop_
_entity_poly.entity_id
_entity_poly.type
_entity_poly.pdbx_seq_one_letter_code
_entity_poly.pdbx_strand_id
1 'polypeptide(L)'
;MSAIEVVQRGDSLVVDSRLIADELEIQNRSIERTVEMYRGEIENNFGLVITESVCDQTKFGSDTYRYWYWLTEDQAYFVVTLSRNSEIVIQAKANLVKAFSKARKQEPVDVFAELCSMSREVLEFKVTEAAYLVIYPDKQ
;
A
#
# COMPACT_ATOMS: atom_id res chain seq x y z
N MET A 1 -6.77 15.56 7.02
CA MET A 1 -7.14 14.22 6.53
C MET A 1 -5.92 13.70 5.79
N SER A 2 -5.44 12.48 6.08
CA SER A 2 -4.28 11.89 5.40
C SER A 2 -4.58 11.74 3.91
N ALA A 3 -3.70 12.26 3.04
CA ALA A 3 -3.85 12.18 1.60
C ALA A 3 -3.33 10.86 1.00
N ILE A 4 -2.67 10.02 1.82
CA ILE A 4 -2.10 8.75 1.39
C ILE A 4 -3.21 7.77 0.99
N GLU A 5 -3.26 7.46 -0.30
CA GLU A 5 -4.13 6.44 -0.89
C GLU A 5 -3.29 5.20 -1.23
N VAL A 6 -3.75 4.04 -0.77
CA VAL A 6 -3.15 2.74 -1.08
C VAL A 6 -4.01 2.06 -2.12
N VAL A 7 -3.38 1.58 -3.19
CA VAL A 7 -4.03 1.01 -4.36
C VAL A 7 -3.59 -0.45 -4.52
N GLN A 8 -4.51 -1.32 -4.90
CA GLN A 8 -4.18 -2.69 -5.29
C GLN A 8 -3.60 -2.71 -6.70
N ARG A 9 -2.40 -3.26 -6.88
CA ARG A 9 -1.81 -3.57 -8.18
C ARG A 9 -1.38 -5.03 -8.23
N GLY A 10 -2.11 -5.84 -8.99
CA GLY A 10 -1.95 -7.29 -8.98
C GLY A 10 -2.29 -7.86 -7.60
N ASP A 11 -1.37 -8.62 -7.03
CA ASP A 11 -1.52 -9.25 -5.71
C ASP A 11 -0.88 -8.42 -4.59
N SER A 12 -0.56 -7.15 -4.83
CA SER A 12 0.13 -6.30 -3.85
C SER A 12 -0.55 -4.95 -3.67
N LEU A 13 -0.69 -4.55 -2.40
CA LEU A 13 -1.04 -3.21 -2.00
C LEU A 13 0.19 -2.30 -2.14
N VAL A 14 0.04 -1.23 -2.92
CA VAL A 14 1.12 -0.28 -3.19
C VAL A 14 0.67 1.16 -2.97
N VAL A 15 1.64 2.03 -2.72
CA VAL A 15 1.45 3.47 -2.54
C VAL A 15 2.33 4.24 -3.53
N ASP A 16 1.81 5.37 -4.00
CA ASP A 16 2.57 6.30 -4.84
C ASP A 16 3.57 7.10 -3.99
N SER A 17 4.84 7.09 -4.39
CA SER A 17 5.91 7.81 -3.70
C SER A 17 5.67 9.32 -3.58
N ARG A 18 4.88 9.92 -4.48
CA ARG A 18 4.53 11.35 -4.45
C ARG A 18 3.64 11.69 -3.27
N LEU A 19 2.68 10.82 -2.93
CA LEU A 19 1.80 11.02 -1.79
C LEU A 19 2.58 10.98 -0.47
N ILE A 20 3.62 10.13 -0.41
CA ILE A 20 4.53 10.10 0.74
C ILE A 20 5.33 11.40 0.82
N ALA A 21 5.82 11.92 -0.31
CA ALA A 21 6.58 13.17 -0.34
C ALA A 21 5.75 14.36 0.13
N ASP A 22 4.48 14.44 -0.32
CA ASP A 22 3.53 15.47 0.09
C ASP A 22 3.26 15.40 1.61
N GLU A 23 3.04 14.20 2.16
CA GLU A 23 2.80 14.02 3.60
C GLU A 23 4.04 14.33 4.46
N LEU A 24 5.24 14.13 3.91
CA LEU A 24 6.51 14.49 4.55
C LEU A 24 6.88 15.97 4.35
N GLU A 25 6.11 16.73 3.58
CA GLU A 25 6.39 18.11 3.18
C GLU A 25 7.77 18.28 2.50
N ILE A 26 8.17 17.30 1.68
CA ILE A 26 9.42 17.31 0.92
C ILE A 26 9.17 17.24 -0.58
N GLN A 27 10.19 17.60 -1.36
CA GLN A 27 10.11 17.45 -2.82
C GLN A 27 10.12 15.97 -3.21
N ASN A 28 9.32 15.56 -4.21
CA ASN A 28 9.35 14.19 -4.75
C ASN A 28 10.77 13.75 -5.12
N ARG A 29 11.57 14.66 -5.70
CA ARG A 29 12.98 14.42 -6.01
C ARG A 29 13.82 13.95 -4.81
N SER A 30 13.47 14.37 -3.60
CA SER A 30 14.13 13.92 -2.37
C SER A 30 13.81 12.45 -2.08
N ILE A 31 12.55 12.02 -2.25
CA ILE A 31 12.19 10.60 -2.14
C ILE A 31 12.82 9.80 -3.28
N GLU A 32 12.77 10.29 -4.52
CA GLU A 32 13.40 9.62 -5.66
C GLU A 32 14.88 9.33 -5.39
N ARG A 33 15.60 10.33 -4.87
CA ARG A 33 17.01 10.18 -4.51
C ARG A 33 17.23 9.16 -3.39
N THR A 34 16.35 9.13 -2.39
CA THR A 34 16.43 8.14 -1.29
C THR A 34 16.18 6.74 -1.81
N VAL A 35 15.14 6.54 -2.62
CA VAL A 35 14.82 5.23 -3.21
C VAL A 35 15.97 4.75 -4.08
N GLU A 36 16.53 5.61 -4.93
CA GLU A 36 17.64 5.21 -5.81
C GLU A 36 18.93 4.95 -5.04
N MET A 37 19.23 5.74 -4.01
CA MET A 37 20.41 5.54 -3.14
C MET A 37 20.37 4.18 -2.43
N TYR A 38 19.19 3.75 -1.99
CA TYR A 38 19.00 2.50 -1.26
C TYR A 38 18.35 1.40 -2.08
N ARG A 39 18.28 1.55 -3.41
CA ARG A 39 17.57 0.60 -4.30
C ARG A 39 18.06 -0.83 -4.11
N GLY A 40 19.37 -1.03 -4.07
CA GLY A 40 19.94 -2.38 -3.86
C GLY A 40 19.49 -3.01 -2.54
N GLU A 41 19.47 -2.25 -1.45
CA GLU A 41 18.99 -2.75 -0.14
C GLU A 41 17.48 -3.04 -0.18
N ILE A 42 16.70 -2.18 -0.83
CA ILE A 42 15.26 -2.36 -0.94
C ILE A 42 14.95 -3.61 -1.75
N GLU A 43 15.59 -3.77 -2.92
CA GLU A 43 15.33 -4.87 -3.83
C GLU A 43 15.78 -6.22 -3.27
N ASN A 44 16.90 -6.23 -2.53
CA ASN A 44 17.41 -7.45 -1.89
C ASN A 44 16.51 -7.96 -0.75
N ASN A 45 15.82 -7.07 -0.02
CA ASN A 45 15.06 -7.44 1.18
C ASN A 45 13.54 -7.47 0.96
N PHE A 46 13.00 -6.59 0.11
CA PHE A 46 11.56 -6.34 -0.01
C PHE A 46 11.04 -6.49 -1.45
N GLY A 47 11.90 -6.96 -2.38
CA GLY A 47 11.53 -7.19 -3.77
C GLY A 47 11.65 -5.94 -4.66
N LEU A 48 11.38 -6.14 -5.95
CA LEU A 48 11.67 -5.15 -7.00
C LEU A 48 10.90 -3.83 -6.81
N VAL A 49 11.57 -2.71 -7.08
CA VAL A 49 10.97 -1.38 -7.03
C VAL A 49 10.42 -0.99 -8.40
N ILE A 50 9.10 -0.85 -8.49
CA ILE A 50 8.43 -0.46 -9.74
C ILE A 50 8.57 1.05 -9.92
N THR A 51 9.15 1.47 -11.05
CA THR A 51 9.36 2.87 -11.41
C THR A 51 8.45 3.25 -12.58
N GLU A 52 7.75 4.37 -12.49
CA GLU A 52 7.02 4.98 -13.59
C GLU A 52 7.63 6.34 -13.95
N SER A 53 7.45 6.75 -15.20
CA SER A 53 7.94 8.02 -15.68
C SER A 53 7.06 8.64 -16.76
N VAL A 54 7.03 9.96 -16.80
CA VAL A 54 6.41 10.74 -17.88
C VAL A 54 7.43 11.69 -18.45
N CYS A 55 7.50 11.73 -19.78
CA CYS A 55 8.28 12.71 -20.53
C CYS A 55 7.41 13.92 -20.82
N ASP A 56 7.80 15.07 -20.27
CA ASP A 56 7.25 16.36 -20.65
C ASP A 56 8.09 16.94 -21.78
N GLN A 57 7.49 17.02 -22.97
CA GLN A 57 8.09 17.76 -24.08
C GLN A 57 7.96 19.25 -23.81
N THR A 58 9.08 19.92 -23.53
CA THR A 58 9.10 21.38 -23.45
C THR A 58 9.22 21.98 -24.85
N LYS A 59 8.57 23.14 -25.07
CA LYS A 59 8.60 23.88 -26.35
C LYS A 59 10.01 24.27 -26.84
N PHE A 60 11.03 24.12 -25.99
CA PHE A 60 12.42 24.50 -26.24
C PHE A 60 13.39 23.31 -26.37
N GLY A 61 12.87 22.08 -26.56
CA GLY A 61 13.68 20.93 -26.98
C GLY A 61 14.47 20.22 -25.87
N SER A 62 14.21 20.51 -24.60
CA SER A 62 14.71 19.69 -23.49
C SER A 62 13.60 18.81 -22.97
N ASP A 63 13.73 17.50 -23.19
CA ASP A 63 12.84 16.52 -22.57
C ASP A 63 13.08 16.52 -21.06
N THR A 64 12.01 16.74 -20.29
CA THR A 64 12.06 16.65 -18.83
C THR A 64 11.32 15.40 -18.39
N TYR A 65 12.03 14.49 -17.73
CA TYR A 65 11.44 13.26 -17.19
C TYR A 65 11.05 13.49 -15.73
N ARG A 66 9.80 13.14 -15.38
CA ARG A 66 9.35 13.05 -13.99
C ARG A 66 9.20 11.57 -13.64
N TYR A 67 9.84 11.16 -12.54
CA TYR A 67 9.81 9.78 -12.06
C TYR A 67 8.97 9.68 -10.78
N TRP A 68 8.34 8.53 -10.58
CA TRP A 68 7.75 8.16 -9.29
C TRP A 68 7.76 6.65 -9.14
N TYR A 69 7.52 6.17 -7.93
CA TYR A 69 7.63 4.77 -7.58
C TYR A 69 6.34 4.26 -6.98
N TRP A 70 6.02 3.01 -7.30
CA TRP A 70 5.01 2.24 -6.61
C TRP A 70 5.71 1.39 -5.56
N LEU A 71 5.49 1.74 -4.30
CA LEU A 71 6.14 1.10 -3.17
C LEU A 71 5.15 0.18 -2.47
N THR A 72 5.55 -1.06 -2.18
CA THR A 72 4.80 -1.94 -1.29
C THR A 72 4.86 -1.42 0.15
N GLU A 73 4.08 -2.01 1.05
CA GLU A 73 4.06 -1.63 2.47
C GLU A 73 5.46 -1.62 3.10
N ASP A 74 6.22 -2.72 2.96
CA ASP A 74 7.56 -2.85 3.54
C ASP A 74 8.57 -1.87 2.93
N GLN A 75 8.51 -1.70 1.60
CA GLN A 75 9.36 -0.74 0.88
C GLN A 75 9.08 0.69 1.35
N ALA A 76 7.80 1.07 1.48
CA ALA A 76 7.39 2.40 1.93
C ALA A 76 7.82 2.67 3.38
N TYR A 77 7.64 1.70 4.28
CA TYR A 77 8.11 1.83 5.67
C TYR A 77 9.63 1.98 5.76
N PHE A 78 10.38 1.20 4.98
CA PHE A 78 11.83 1.33 4.93
C PHE A 78 12.24 2.75 4.50
N VAL A 79 11.69 3.25 3.39
CA VAL A 79 12.00 4.60 2.86
C VAL A 79 11.69 5.70 3.88
N VAL A 80 10.52 5.65 4.54
CA VAL A 80 10.15 6.66 5.53
C VAL A 80 10.98 6.55 6.81
N THR A 81 11.48 5.36 7.15
CA THR A 81 12.36 5.15 8.31
C THR A 81 13.71 5.85 8.14
N LEU A 82 14.19 5.99 6.91
CA LEU A 82 15.43 6.72 6.59
C LEU A 82 15.30 8.24 6.80
N SER A 83 14.08 8.76 6.92
CA SER A 83 13.84 10.18 7.18
C SER A 83 14.12 10.53 8.64
N ARG A 84 14.85 11.64 8.86
CA ARG A 84 15.13 12.17 10.21
C ARG A 84 13.82 12.43 10.95
N ASN A 85 13.70 11.95 12.18
CA ASN A 85 12.50 12.15 12.97
C ASN A 85 12.24 13.65 13.23
N SER A 86 11.06 14.09 12.82
CA SER A 86 10.42 15.37 13.14
C SER A 86 8.95 15.09 13.48
N GLU A 87 8.23 16.06 14.03
CA GLU A 87 6.80 15.90 14.32
C GLU A 87 6.00 15.53 13.05
N ILE A 88 6.31 16.19 11.92
CA ILE A 88 5.72 15.91 10.61
C ILE A 88 6.00 14.47 10.18
N VAL A 89 7.25 14.03 10.28
CA VAL A 89 7.66 12.66 9.89
C VAL A 89 7.00 11.60 10.76
N ILE A 90 6.84 11.87 12.07
CA ILE A 90 6.12 10.96 12.98
C ILE A 90 4.65 10.83 12.55
N GLN A 91 4.01 11.95 12.22
CA GLN A 91 2.63 11.95 11.77
C GLN A 91 2.47 11.23 10.42
N ALA A 92 3.38 11.47 9.48
CA ALA A 92 3.41 10.79 8.18
C ALA A 92 3.59 9.27 8.34
N LYS A 93 4.50 8.82 9.21
CA LYS A 93 4.66 7.38 9.56
C LYS A 93 3.35 6.79 10.09
N ALA A 94 2.70 7.47 11.03
CA ALA A 94 1.43 7.02 11.59
C ALA A 94 0.31 6.97 10.54
N ASN A 95 0.27 7.94 9.64
CA ASN A 95 -0.74 8.00 8.57
C ASN A 95 -0.52 6.91 7.52
N LEU A 96 0.74 6.64 7.15
CA LEU A 96 1.10 5.53 6.26
C LEU A 96 0.67 4.18 6.82
N VAL A 97 0.95 3.93 8.11
CA VAL A 97 0.53 2.69 8.79
C VAL A 97 -0.99 2.54 8.81
N LYS A 98 -1.72 3.63 9.09
CA LYS A 98 -3.18 3.63 9.06
C LYS A 98 -3.73 3.36 7.66
N ALA A 99 -3.10 3.92 6.62
CA ALA A 99 -3.52 3.75 5.23
C ALA A 99 -3.42 2.29 4.79
N PHE A 100 -2.27 1.64 5.00
CA PHE A 100 -2.09 0.22 4.69
C PHE A 100 -2.97 -0.68 5.56
N SER A 101 -3.09 -0.39 6.86
CA SER A 101 -3.99 -1.15 7.74
C SER A 101 -5.45 -1.06 7.31
N LYS A 102 -5.89 0.11 6.83
CA LYS A 102 -7.24 0.28 6.28
C LYS A 102 -7.40 -0.51 4.98
N ALA A 103 -6.42 -0.45 4.08
CA ALA A 103 -6.48 -1.16 2.81
C ALA A 103 -6.54 -2.68 2.99
N ARG A 104 -5.72 -3.25 3.89
CA ARG A 104 -5.76 -4.69 4.24
C ARG A 104 -7.12 -5.16 4.77
N LYS A 105 -7.84 -4.30 5.50
CA LYS A 105 -9.18 -4.61 6.02
C LYS A 105 -10.28 -4.50 4.97
N GLN A 106 -10.00 -3.82 3.86
CA GLN A 106 -10.93 -3.61 2.75
C GLN A 106 -10.74 -4.63 1.63
N GLU A 107 -9.61 -5.34 1.61
CA GLU A 107 -9.50 -6.52 0.76
C GLU A 107 -10.61 -7.50 1.16
N PRO A 108 -11.46 -7.93 0.20
CA PRO A 108 -12.35 -9.03 0.47
C PRO A 108 -11.44 -10.22 0.76
N VAL A 109 -11.39 -10.64 2.04
CA VAL A 109 -10.85 -11.94 2.39
C VAL A 109 -11.49 -12.90 1.41
N ASP A 110 -10.68 -13.63 0.64
CA ASP A 110 -11.20 -14.67 -0.22
C ASP A 110 -11.80 -15.75 0.69
N VAL A 111 -13.07 -15.53 1.06
CA VAL A 111 -13.84 -16.39 1.95
C VAL A 111 -13.86 -17.79 1.35
N PHE A 112 -13.76 -17.91 0.03
CA PHE A 112 -13.68 -19.18 -0.68
C PHE A 112 -12.38 -19.92 -0.39
N ALA A 113 -11.23 -19.23 -0.41
CA ALA A 113 -9.94 -19.82 -0.02
C ALA A 113 -9.93 -20.24 1.46
N GLU A 114 -10.50 -19.41 2.33
CA GLU A 114 -10.61 -19.72 3.76
C GLU A 114 -11.53 -20.93 3.98
N LEU A 115 -12.71 -20.97 3.36
CA LEU A 115 -13.64 -22.11 3.38
C LEU A 115 -13.00 -23.40 2.83
N CYS A 116 -12.19 -23.31 1.76
CA CYS A 116 -11.49 -24.48 1.21
C CYS A 116 -10.40 -25.04 2.14
N SER A 117 -9.84 -24.21 3.02
CA SER A 117 -8.84 -24.63 4.03
C SER A 117 -9.47 -25.16 5.33
N MET A 118 -10.78 -24.97 5.52
CA MET A 118 -11.49 -25.41 6.71
C MET A 118 -11.85 -26.90 6.62
N SER A 119 -11.77 -27.62 7.74
CA SER A 119 -12.23 -29.01 7.80
C SER A 119 -13.74 -29.09 7.55
N ARG A 120 -14.17 -30.22 6.98
CA ARG A 120 -15.57 -30.48 6.57
C ARG A 120 -16.59 -30.23 7.69
N GLU A 121 -16.21 -30.52 8.93
CA GLU A 121 -17.04 -30.33 10.13
C GLU A 121 -17.31 -28.84 10.43
N VAL A 122 -16.31 -27.97 10.23
CA VAL A 122 -16.48 -26.52 10.47
C VAL A 122 -17.26 -25.87 9.32
N LEU A 123 -17.12 -26.39 8.10
CA LEU A 123 -17.93 -26.01 6.95
C LEU A 123 -19.42 -26.31 7.18
N GLU A 124 -19.74 -27.52 7.64
CA GLU A 124 -21.13 -27.90 7.95
C GLU A 124 -21.74 -27.01 9.04
N PHE A 125 -20.97 -26.63 10.06
CA PHE A 125 -21.42 -25.73 11.11
C PHE A 125 -21.74 -24.32 10.57
N LYS A 126 -20.84 -23.73 9.77
CA LYS A 126 -21.06 -22.38 9.19
C LYS A 126 -22.19 -22.33 8.17
N VAL A 127 -22.35 -23.38 7.35
CA VAL A 127 -23.48 -23.48 6.42
C VAL A 127 -24.81 -23.57 7.18
N THR A 128 -24.84 -24.29 8.29
CA THR A 128 -26.04 -24.42 9.12
C THR A 128 -26.40 -23.10 9.81
N GLU A 129 -25.41 -22.36 10.31
CA GLU A 129 -25.60 -21.04 10.92
C GLU A 129 -26.11 -20.01 9.91
N ALA A 130 -25.52 -19.96 8.71
CA ALA A 130 -25.98 -19.10 7.62
C ALA A 130 -27.40 -19.46 7.17
N ALA A 131 -27.72 -20.75 7.03
CA ALA A 131 -29.07 -21.21 6.70
C ALA A 131 -30.08 -20.81 7.80
N TYR A 132 -29.70 -20.89 9.07
CA TYR A 132 -30.55 -20.49 10.19
C TYR A 132 -30.88 -18.99 10.16
N LEU A 133 -29.89 -18.13 9.85
CA LEU A 133 -30.08 -16.68 9.71
C LEU A 133 -30.96 -16.30 8.50
N VAL A 134 -30.88 -17.06 7.40
CA VAL A 134 -31.74 -16.85 6.22
C VAL A 134 -33.19 -17.27 6.50
N ILE A 135 -33.39 -18.34 7.27
CA ILE A 135 -34.73 -18.85 7.62
C ILE A 135 -35.37 -18.02 8.74
N TYR A 136 -34.57 -17.44 9.65
CA TYR A 136 -35.01 -16.65 10.79
C TYR A 136 -34.34 -15.27 10.82
N PRO A 137 -34.73 -14.35 9.93
CA PRO A 137 -34.08 -13.04 9.79
C PRO A 137 -34.29 -12.11 11.01
N ASP A 138 -35.34 -12.31 11.81
CA ASP A 138 -35.72 -11.43 12.92
C ASP A 138 -35.05 -11.75 14.27
N LYS A 139 -34.04 -12.64 14.31
CA LYS A 139 -33.36 -13.08 15.54
C LYS A 139 -31.95 -12.53 15.76
N GLN A 140 -31.58 -11.44 15.08
CA GLN A 140 -30.31 -10.73 15.33
C GLN A 140 -30.33 -9.93 16.64
#